data_AF-A0A248ZW12-F1
#
_entry.id   AF-A0A248ZW12-F1
#
_cell.length_a   1.000
_cell.length_b   1.000
_cell.length_c   1.000
_cell.angle_alpha   90.00
_cell.angle_beta   90.00
_cell.angle_gamma   90.00
#
_symmetry.space_group_name_H-M   'P 1'
#
loop_
_entity.id
_entity.type
_entity.pdbx_description
1 polymer ?
#
loop_
_entity_poly.entity_id
_entity_poly.type
_entity_poly.pdbx_seq_one_letter_code
_entity_poly.pdbx_strand_id
1 'polypeptide(L)' 'MTKKHYCTGWRNAPANINSCCHQHDRDYGIKGTVSRAEADKRLRHCLISQGNPIKAWVFWVVVRLFGWIYYKEKNINGKS' A
#
# COMPACT_ATOMS: atom_id res chain seq x y z
N MET A 1 -4.88 -16.02 19.79
CA MET A 1 -4.38 -14.70 19.31
C MET A 1 -4.97 -14.43 17.94
N THR A 2 -5.82 -13.41 17.79
CA THR A 2 -6.30 -12.96 16.48
C THR A 2 -5.15 -12.29 15.72
N LYS A 3 -4.79 -12.82 14.55
CA LYS A 3 -3.75 -12.21 13.71
C LYS A 3 -4.26 -10.82 13.28
N LYS A 4 -3.53 -9.75 13.62
CA LYS A 4 -3.82 -8.41 13.13
C LYS A 4 -3.81 -8.42 11.61
N HIS A 5 -4.85 -7.86 10.99
CA HIS A 5 -5.03 -7.83 9.55
C HIS A 5 -4.61 -6.46 9.00
N TYR A 6 -3.46 -6.40 8.33
CA TYR A 6 -2.85 -5.15 7.84
C TYR A 6 -3.33 -4.78 6.43
N CYS A 7 -3.82 -5.74 5.65
CA CYS A 7 -4.33 -5.49 4.30
C CYS A 7 -5.73 -4.85 4.33
N THR A 8 -5.87 -3.62 4.83
CA THR A 8 -7.16 -2.93 5.02
C THR A 8 -8.00 -2.84 3.73
N GLY A 9 -7.36 -2.70 2.57
CA GLY A 9 -8.00 -2.71 1.25
C GLY A 9 -8.32 -4.09 0.66
N TRP A 10 -7.97 -5.19 1.34
CA TRP A 10 -8.20 -6.56 0.88
C TRP A 10 -8.72 -7.43 2.02
N ARG A 11 -10.03 -7.34 2.26
CA ARG A 11 -10.74 -7.95 3.41
C ARG A 11 -10.55 -9.47 3.58
N ASN A 12 -10.31 -10.21 2.50
CA ASN A 12 -10.04 -11.65 2.49
C ASN A 12 -8.61 -11.95 1.99
N ALA A 13 -7.64 -11.16 2.43
CA ALA A 13 -6.24 -11.35 2.08
C ALA A 13 -5.72 -12.69 2.64
N PRO A 14 -4.99 -13.49 1.83
CA PRO A 14 -4.26 -14.64 2.34
C PRO A 14 -3.33 -14.29 3.52
N ALA A 15 -3.19 -15.19 4.49
CA ALA A 15 -2.40 -14.90 5.69
C ALA A 15 -0.91 -14.61 5.38
N ASN A 16 -0.36 -15.16 4.30
CA ASN A 16 1.02 -14.97 3.89
C ASN A 16 1.29 -13.53 3.38
N ILE A 17 0.29 -12.87 2.79
CA ILE A 17 0.45 -11.50 2.28
C ILE A 17 0.32 -10.42 3.38
N ASN A 18 -0.14 -10.81 4.57
CA ASN A 18 -0.29 -9.89 5.70
C ASN A 18 1.06 -9.25 6.10
N SER A 19 2.17 -9.97 5.90
CA SER A 19 3.53 -9.45 6.10
C SER A 19 3.88 -8.34 5.11
N CYS A 20 3.48 -8.47 3.84
CA CYS A 20 3.66 -7.46 2.79
C CYS A 20 2.91 -6.18 3.13
N CYS A 21 1.65 -6.29 3.56
CA CYS A 21 0.83 -5.12 3.93
C CYS A 21 1.37 -4.42 5.17
N HIS A 22 1.83 -5.18 6.18
CA HIS A 22 2.46 -4.58 7.36
C HIS A 22 3.73 -3.80 7.02
N GLN A 23 4.56 -4.32 6.12
CA GLN A 23 5.75 -3.62 5.64
C GLN A 23 5.38 -2.35 4.85
N HIS A 24 4.34 -2.42 4.02
CA HIS A 24 3.83 -1.25 3.29
C HIS A 24 3.34 -0.15 4.24
N ASP A 25 2.55 -0.49 5.25
CA ASP A 25 2.07 0.49 6.25
C ASP A 25 3.24 1.18 6.98
N ARG A 26 4.29 0.43 7.32
CA ARG A 26 5.50 0.96 7.96
C ARG A 26 6.25 1.91 7.02
N ASP A 27 6.41 1.53 5.75
CA ASP A 27 7.14 2.31 4.75
C ASP A 27 6.34 3.55 4.28
N TYR A 28 5.00 3.47 4.29
CA TYR A 28 4.09 4.53 3.84
C TYR A 28 3.74 5.54 4.95
N GLY A 29 3.89 5.13 6.21
CA GLY A 29 3.58 5.94 7.39
C GLY A 29 4.44 7.20 7.52
N ILE A 30 4.05 8.09 8.44
CA ILE A 30 4.75 9.37 8.70
C ILE A 30 6.22 9.16 9.08
N LYS A 31 6.54 8.00 9.68
CA LYS A 31 7.90 7.60 10.06
C LYS A 31 8.59 6.71 9.02
N GLY A 32 7.98 6.53 7.84
CA GLY A 32 8.56 5.76 6.75
C GLY A 32 9.87 6.39 6.28
N THR A 33 10.88 5.55 6.03
CA THR A 33 12.20 6.00 5.59
C THR A 33 12.33 6.04 4.07
N VAL A 34 11.28 5.65 3.34
CA VAL A 34 11.25 5.59 1.88
C VAL A 34 10.14 6.45 1.31
N SER A 35 10.26 6.80 0.04
CA SER A 35 9.18 7.50 -0.66
C SER A 35 7.95 6.62 -0.79
N ARG A 36 6.76 7.22 -0.89
CA ARG A 36 5.50 6.49 -1.14
C ARG A 36 5.58 5.60 -2.39
N ALA A 37 6.19 6.11 -3.45
CA ALA A 37 6.39 5.35 -4.68
C ALA A 37 7.29 4.12 -4.47
N GLU A 38 8.30 4.23 -3.61
CA GLU A 38 9.17 3.11 -3.27
C GLU A 38 8.47 2.11 -2.34
N ALA A 39 7.66 2.58 -1.39
CA ALA A 39 6.79 1.73 -0.58
C ALA A 39 5.83 0.88 -1.45
N ASP A 40 5.17 1.50 -2.43
CA ASP A 40 4.27 0.81 -3.37
C ASP A 40 5.01 -0.19 -4.26
N LYS A 41 6.25 0.14 -4.69
CA LYS A 41 7.11 -0.78 -5.45
C LYS A 41 7.49 -2.01 -4.61
N ARG A 42 7.85 -1.81 -3.34
CA ARG A 42 8.17 -2.90 -2.40
C ARG A 42 6.95 -3.79 -2.14
N LEU A 43 5.77 -3.19 -1.94
CA LEU A 43 4.52 -3.95 -1.81
C LEU A 43 4.27 -4.81 -3.05
N ARG A 44 4.41 -4.24 -4.26
CA ARG A 44 4.24 -4.99 -5.52
C ARG A 44 5.22 -6.16 -5.62
N HIS A 45 6.51 -5.95 -5.32
CA HIS A 45 7.50 -7.04 -5.34
C HIS A 45 7.19 -8.13 -4.32
N CYS A 46 6.75 -7.76 -3.10
CA CYS A 46 6.35 -8.71 -2.08
C CYS A 46 5.12 -9.53 -2.51
N LEU A 47 4.10 -8.89 -3.08
CA LEU A 47 2.91 -9.60 -3.57
C LEU A 47 3.26 -10.57 -4.72
N ILE A 48 4.17 -10.19 -5.62
CA ILE A 48 4.66 -11.07 -6.69
C ILE A 48 5.41 -12.28 -6.10
N SER A 49 6.32 -12.07 -5.15
CA SER A 49 7.07 -13.18 -4.52
C SER A 49 6.18 -14.12 -3.71
N GLN A 50 5.03 -13.63 -3.24
CA GLN A 50 3.98 -14.41 -2.57
C GLN A 50 2.97 -15.05 -3.54
N GLY A 51 3.23 -15.05 -4.85
CA GLY A 51 2.37 -15.71 -5.85
C GLY A 51 1.10 -14.94 -6.21
N ASN A 52 1.02 -13.64 -5.92
CA ASN A 52 -0.14 -12.79 -6.18
C ASN A 52 0.14 -11.68 -7.22
N PRO A 53 0.62 -11.99 -8.44
CA PRO A 53 1.05 -10.99 -9.41
C PRO A 53 -0.09 -10.12 -9.94
N ILE A 54 -1.30 -10.67 -10.13
CA ILE A 54 -2.47 -9.91 -10.62
C ILE A 54 -2.82 -8.81 -9.63
N LYS A 55 -2.94 -9.17 -8.35
CA LYS A 55 -3.24 -8.21 -7.27
C LYS A 55 -2.14 -7.17 -7.12
N ALA A 56 -0.87 -7.57 -7.29
CA ALA A 56 0.26 -6.66 -7.25
C ALA A 56 0.15 -5.53 -8.28
N TRP A 57 -0.29 -5.85 -9.50
CA TRP A 57 -0.55 -4.85 -10.54
C TRP A 57 -1.81 -4.03 -10.27
N VAL A 58 -2.90 -4.65 -9.80
CA VAL A 58 -4.14 -3.92 -9.44
C VAL A 58 -3.85 -2.86 -8.39
N PHE A 59 -3.18 -3.21 -7.29
CA PHE A 59 -2.82 -2.24 -6.25
C PHE A 59 -1.94 -1.12 -6.82
N TRP A 60 -0.91 -1.49 -7.59
CA TRP A 60 0.02 -0.53 -8.21
C TRP A 60 -0.65 0.45 -9.17
N VAL A 61 -1.63 -0.01 -9.95
CA VAL A 61 -2.43 0.86 -10.84
C VAL A 61 -3.34 1.77 -10.02
N VAL A 62 -4.05 1.24 -9.02
CA VAL A 62 -4.96 2.02 -8.18
C VAL A 62 -4.24 3.14 -7.44
N VAL A 63 -3.11 2.88 -6.78
CA VAL A 63 -2.35 3.94 -6.09
C VAL A 63 -1.79 4.99 -7.04
N ARG A 64 -1.39 4.62 -8.27
CA ARG A 64 -0.91 5.59 -9.26
C ARG A 64 -2.01 6.43 -9.91
N LEU A 65 -3.19 5.86 -10.13
CA LEU A 65 -4.31 6.60 -10.74
C LEU A 65 -5.02 7.49 -9.71
N PHE A 66 -5.19 7.01 -8.48
CA PHE A 66 -6.01 7.69 -7.47
C PHE A 66 -5.20 8.36 -6.35
N GLY A 67 -3.92 8.01 -6.15
CA GLY A 67 -3.06 8.62 -5.12
C GLY A 67 -2.83 10.12 -5.32
N TRP A 68 -2.84 10.58 -6.58
CA TRP A 68 -2.69 12.00 -6.92
C TRP A 68 -3.96 12.79 -6.63
N ILE A 69 -5.15 12.18 -6.79
CA ILE A 69 -6.44 12.82 -6.49
C ILE A 69 -6.49 13.14 -4.99
N TYR A 70 -6.11 12.19 -4.14
CA TYR A 70 -6.05 12.39 -2.69
C TYR A 70 -4.98 13.41 -2.27
N TYR A 71 -3.82 13.44 -2.95
CA TYR A 71 -2.78 14.43 -2.69
C TYR A 71 -3.18 15.84 -3.16
N LYS A 72 -3.87 15.96 -4.29
CA LYS A 72 -4.36 17.23 -4.83
C LYS A 72 -5.43 17.82 -3.92
N GLU A 73 -6.30 17.00 -3.35
CA GLU A 73 -7.32 17.45 -2.40
C GLU A 73 -6.69 18.02 -1.11
N LYS A 74 -5.62 17.40 -0.60
CA LYS A 74 -4.86 17.94 0.56
C LYS A 74 -4.06 19.21 0.25
N ASN A 75 -3.68 19.45 -1.01
CA ASN A 75 -2.97 20.67 -1.41
C ASN A 75 -3.91 21.79 -1.92
N ILE A 76 -5.15 21.47 -2.29
CA ILE A 76 -6.17 22.48 -2.66
C ILE A 76 -6.92 22.99 -1.42
N ASN A 77 -7.12 22.16 -0.40
CA ASN A 77 -7.72 22.58 0.88
C ASN A 77 -6.69 23.06 1.92
N GLY A 78 -5.43 23.21 1.54
CA GLY A 78 -4.45 24.00 2.27
C GLY A 78 -4.77 25.50 2.11
N LYS A 79 -5.86 25.95 2.74
CA LYS A 79 -6.00 27.36 3.09
C LYS A 79 -4.79 27.74 3.96
N SER A 80 -3.92 28.53 3.36
CA SER A 80 -3.09 29.51 4.03
C SER A 80 -3.89 30.38 5.00
#